data_AF-A0A7S0Q516-F1
#
_entry.id   AF-A0A7S0Q516-F1
#
_cell.length_a   1.000
_cell.length_b   1.000
_cell.length_c   1.000
_cell.angle_alpha   90.00
_cell.angle_beta   90.00
_cell.angle_gamma   90.00
#
_symmetry.space_group_name_H-M   'P 1'
#
loop_
_entity.id
_entity.type
_entity.pdbx_description
1 polymer ?
#
loop_
_entity_poly.entity_id
_entity_poly.type
_entity_poly.pdbx_seq_one_letter_code
_entity_poly.pdbx_strand_id
1 'polypeptide(L)'
;SIVNRAAAEYSGAAGLSIGYTVGLTLEHNDVSNLTYGGISVGWGWSRHVCAECTNAGWNIIRANRVYDYKQALEDGGGIYMLGPQNSSLVQQNWVHDQGTRSTGALYPDEGSAYSTFDSNVVTSMHGSKWLHLWTSSIHDVTISGNFADTGYYQNDGTNCPMVNNTVFEPGSLPAEARRIMDEAGVSPLRNKWAHLVRG
;
A
#
# COMPACT_ATOMS: atom_id res chain seq x y z
N SER A 1 -10.86 -0.70 11.34
CA SER A 1 -10.55 0.01 12.60
C SER A 1 -9.89 1.36 12.33
N ILE A 2 -9.77 2.25 13.33
CA ILE A 2 -9.05 3.53 13.17
C ILE A 2 -7.69 3.42 13.85
N VAL A 3 -6.61 3.70 13.13
CA VAL A 3 -5.24 3.82 13.62
C VAL A 3 -4.77 5.23 13.30
N ASN A 4 -4.52 6.04 14.33
CA ASN A 4 -4.22 7.46 14.18
C ASN A 4 -3.09 7.87 15.14
N ARG A 5 -2.10 8.64 14.64
CA ARG A 5 -0.93 9.10 15.44
C ARG A 5 -0.13 7.96 16.08
N ALA A 6 -0.13 6.79 15.45
CA ALA A 6 0.83 5.74 15.80
C ALA A 6 2.26 6.18 15.39
N ALA A 7 3.27 5.59 16.02
CA ALA A 7 4.68 5.89 15.75
C ALA A 7 5.14 7.35 16.00
N ALA A 8 4.39 8.14 16.78
CA ALA A 8 4.72 9.57 17.02
C ALA A 8 6.06 9.83 17.74
N GLU A 9 6.50 8.92 18.61
CA GLU A 9 7.77 9.05 19.36
C GLU A 9 8.90 8.21 18.75
N TYR A 10 8.57 7.04 18.20
CA TYR A 10 9.49 6.16 17.49
C TYR A 10 9.22 6.22 16.00
N SER A 11 9.71 7.27 15.36
CA SER A 11 9.28 7.69 14.03
C SER A 11 9.49 6.67 12.91
N GLY A 12 10.34 5.66 13.12
CA GLY A 12 10.62 4.59 12.15
C GLY A 12 9.60 3.44 12.12
N ALA A 13 8.59 3.43 12.98
CA ALA A 13 7.54 2.42 12.92
C ALA A 13 6.47 2.79 11.88
N ALA A 14 5.93 1.78 11.19
CA ALA A 14 4.72 1.94 10.39
C ALA A 14 3.49 2.03 11.31
N GLY A 15 2.38 2.58 10.80
CA GLY A 15 1.10 2.59 11.51
C GLY A 15 0.62 1.17 11.85
N LEU A 16 0.82 0.23 10.93
CA LEU A 16 0.64 -1.21 11.15
C LEU A 16 1.88 -1.96 10.64
N SER A 17 2.51 -2.72 11.52
CA SER A 17 3.69 -3.55 11.21
C SER A 17 3.35 -5.03 11.36
N ILE A 18 3.39 -5.76 10.25
CA ILE A 18 3.03 -7.18 10.17
C ILE A 18 4.25 -7.93 9.63
N GLY A 19 4.78 -8.86 10.41
CA GLY A 19 5.90 -9.72 9.98
C GLY A 19 5.46 -10.86 9.07
N TYR A 20 6.08 -12.04 9.21
CA TYR A 20 5.66 -13.24 8.49
C TYR A 20 4.27 -13.71 8.96
N THR A 21 3.30 -13.74 8.05
CA THR A 21 1.92 -14.16 8.32
C THR A 21 1.35 -15.00 7.17
N VAL A 22 0.40 -15.87 7.51
CA VAL A 22 -0.39 -16.67 6.57
C VAL A 22 -1.87 -16.40 6.78
N GLY A 23 -2.60 -16.11 5.70
CA GLY A 23 -4.05 -16.00 5.76
C GLY A 23 -4.55 -14.76 6.54
N LEU A 24 -3.70 -13.75 6.73
CA LEU A 24 -4.12 -12.49 7.37
C LEU A 24 -5.16 -11.79 6.51
N THR A 25 -6.20 -11.23 7.13
CA THR A 25 -7.07 -10.25 6.48
C THR A 25 -6.99 -8.92 7.22
N LEU A 26 -6.54 -7.88 6.53
CA LEU A 26 -6.52 -6.51 6.99
C LEU A 26 -7.46 -5.68 6.10
N GLU A 27 -8.66 -5.39 6.61
CA GLU A 27 -9.68 -4.69 5.83
C GLU A 27 -10.41 -3.57 6.58
N HIS A 28 -10.88 -2.58 5.81
CA HIS A 28 -11.68 -1.46 6.30
C HIS A 28 -11.04 -0.70 7.49
N ASN A 29 -9.76 -0.35 7.32
CA ASN A 29 -9.01 0.46 8.27
C ASN A 29 -8.72 1.85 7.72
N ASP A 30 -8.88 2.86 8.58
CA ASP A 30 -8.29 4.18 8.38
C ASP A 30 -6.96 4.23 9.13
N VAL A 31 -5.87 4.49 8.41
CA VAL A 31 -4.49 4.49 8.92
C VAL A 31 -3.86 5.83 8.57
N SER A 32 -3.66 6.71 9.56
CA SER A 32 -3.25 8.09 9.28
C SER A 32 -2.48 8.83 10.38
N ASN A 33 -1.99 10.02 10.03
CA ASN A 33 -1.18 10.89 10.86
C ASN A 33 0.12 10.21 11.32
N LEU A 34 0.93 9.75 10.36
CA LEU A 34 2.10 8.91 10.61
C LEU A 34 3.40 9.59 10.14
N THR A 35 4.46 9.40 10.92
CA THR A 35 5.79 9.96 10.62
C THR A 35 6.53 9.20 9.51
N TYR A 36 6.19 7.93 9.27
CA TYR A 36 6.82 7.03 8.28
C TYR A 36 5.75 6.25 7.47
N GLY A 37 5.87 4.93 7.29
CA GLY A 37 4.97 4.13 6.46
C GLY A 37 3.58 3.90 7.06
N GLY A 38 2.61 3.57 6.20
CA GLY A 38 1.23 3.27 6.60
C GLY A 38 1.06 1.84 7.11
N ILE A 39 1.00 0.90 6.17
CA ILE A 39 0.86 -0.54 6.41
C ILE A 39 2.11 -1.23 5.87
N SER A 40 2.83 -1.96 6.71
CA SER A 40 3.99 -2.77 6.35
C SER A 40 3.68 -4.25 6.56
N VAL A 41 3.87 -5.07 5.51
CA VAL A 41 3.60 -6.52 5.54
C VAL A 41 4.82 -7.29 5.04
N GLY A 42 5.27 -8.25 5.83
CA GLY A 42 6.41 -9.08 5.51
C GLY A 42 7.71 -8.62 6.16
N TRP A 43 8.77 -9.37 5.88
CA TRP A 43 10.09 -9.14 6.45
C TRP A 43 11.18 -9.88 5.68
N GLY A 44 12.43 -9.55 5.97
CA GLY A 44 13.58 -10.37 5.61
C GLY A 44 14.24 -10.05 4.27
N TRP A 45 13.77 -9.03 3.54
CA TRP A 45 14.37 -8.60 2.28
C TRP A 45 14.55 -9.81 1.33
N SER A 46 15.71 -9.92 0.69
CA SER A 46 16.09 -11.03 -0.20
C SER A 46 16.60 -12.29 0.53
N ARG A 47 16.31 -12.49 1.83
CA ARG A 47 16.73 -13.72 2.56
C ARG A 47 15.98 -14.97 2.09
N HIS A 48 14.76 -14.80 1.60
CA HIS A 48 13.98 -15.83 0.94
C HIS A 48 13.76 -15.38 -0.50
N VAL A 49 14.15 -16.21 -1.47
CA VAL A 49 14.19 -15.85 -2.91
C VAL A 49 13.25 -16.71 -3.75
N CYS A 50 12.34 -17.44 -3.11
CA CYS A 50 11.49 -18.45 -3.74
C CYS A 50 10.20 -18.63 -2.94
N ALA A 51 9.15 -19.12 -3.60
CA ALA A 51 7.85 -19.32 -2.97
C ALA A 51 7.92 -20.33 -1.81
N GLU A 52 8.64 -21.44 -1.99
CA GLU A 52 8.70 -22.55 -1.02
C GLU A 52 9.63 -22.30 0.17
N CYS A 53 10.46 -21.25 0.11
CA CYS A 53 11.40 -20.92 1.19
C CYS A 53 10.86 -19.92 2.21
N THR A 54 9.63 -19.42 2.04
CA THR A 54 8.91 -18.63 3.05
C THR A 54 7.59 -19.29 3.40
N ASN A 55 7.13 -19.07 4.63
CA ASN A 55 5.76 -19.40 4.98
C ASN A 55 4.80 -18.23 4.70
N ALA A 56 5.26 -17.01 4.41
CA ALA A 56 4.36 -15.87 4.23
C ALA A 56 3.54 -15.96 2.93
N GLY A 57 2.22 -15.76 3.05
CA GLY A 57 1.32 -15.82 1.90
C GLY A 57 -0.15 -15.80 2.26
N TRP A 58 -1.01 -15.78 1.24
CA TRP A 58 -2.47 -15.77 1.35
C TRP A 58 -3.01 -14.61 2.18
N ASN A 59 -2.24 -13.52 2.29
CA ASN A 59 -2.63 -12.34 3.04
C ASN A 59 -3.49 -11.43 2.16
N ILE A 60 -4.53 -10.82 2.72
CA ILE A 60 -5.45 -9.92 2.03
C ILE A 60 -5.40 -8.56 2.73
N ILE A 61 -4.88 -7.56 2.03
CA ILE A 61 -4.86 -6.16 2.47
C ILE A 61 -5.84 -5.42 1.56
N ARG A 62 -7.07 -5.18 2.04
CA ARG A 62 -8.12 -4.64 1.18
C ARG A 62 -8.99 -3.55 1.78
N ALA A 63 -9.52 -2.66 0.93
CA ALA A 63 -10.47 -1.63 1.36
C ALA A 63 -9.96 -0.79 2.55
N ASN A 64 -8.65 -0.61 2.68
CA ASN A 64 -8.07 0.29 3.67
C ASN A 64 -7.90 1.68 3.06
N ARG A 65 -8.05 2.70 3.90
CA ARG A 65 -7.72 4.08 3.58
C ARG A 65 -6.46 4.47 4.35
N VAL A 66 -5.39 4.78 3.64
CA VAL A 66 -4.08 5.12 4.21
C VAL A 66 -3.72 6.54 3.77
N TYR A 67 -3.53 7.45 4.72
CA TYR A 67 -3.32 8.86 4.38
C TYR A 67 -2.53 9.64 5.41
N ASP A 68 -2.03 10.83 5.05
CA ASP A 68 -1.19 11.67 5.92
C ASP A 68 -0.05 10.86 6.56
N TYR A 69 0.68 10.13 5.72
CA TYR A 69 1.81 9.29 6.10
C TYR A 69 3.12 9.87 5.54
N LYS A 70 4.26 9.35 5.99
CA LYS A 70 5.62 9.86 5.69
C LYS A 70 5.75 11.36 5.99
N GLN A 71 5.33 11.80 7.18
CA GLN A 71 5.39 13.22 7.55
C GLN A 71 6.77 13.68 8.06
N ALA A 72 7.69 12.76 8.36
CA ALA A 72 9.02 13.12 8.89
C ALA A 72 10.18 12.34 8.27
N LEU A 73 9.99 11.04 8.02
CA LEU A 73 11.05 10.18 7.48
C LEU A 73 10.90 9.98 5.97
N GLU A 74 12.05 9.86 5.31
CA GLU A 74 12.17 9.41 3.92
C GLU A 74 12.14 7.87 3.86
N ASP A 75 11.97 7.31 2.66
CA ASP A 75 11.80 5.87 2.42
C ASP A 75 10.46 5.29 2.97
N GLY A 76 10.13 4.03 2.65
CA GLY A 76 8.86 3.41 3.00
C GLY A 76 7.68 3.88 2.14
N GLY A 77 6.48 3.34 2.36
CA GLY A 77 5.30 3.58 1.52
C GLY A 77 3.99 3.58 2.31
N GLY A 78 2.89 3.92 1.64
CA GLY A 78 1.57 3.86 2.23
C GLY A 78 1.15 2.41 2.47
N ILE A 79 1.37 1.55 1.47
CA ILE A 79 1.33 0.10 1.61
C ILE A 79 2.67 -0.46 1.13
N TYR A 80 3.39 -1.06 2.07
CA TYR A 80 4.73 -1.56 1.91
C TYR A 80 4.75 -3.08 2.07
N MET A 81 5.40 -3.78 1.15
CA MET A 81 5.65 -5.23 1.26
C MET A 81 7.14 -5.54 1.25
N LEU A 82 7.54 -6.60 1.96
CA LEU A 82 8.94 -7.03 2.02
C LEU A 82 9.06 -8.56 2.02
N GLY A 83 9.97 -9.09 1.20
CA GLY A 83 10.14 -10.53 0.99
C GLY A 83 8.94 -11.22 0.29
N PRO A 84 9.03 -12.52 -0.04
CA PRO A 84 7.97 -13.18 -0.79
C PRO A 84 6.65 -13.28 0.00
N GLN A 85 5.53 -13.03 -0.69
CA GLN A 85 4.17 -12.91 -0.14
C GLN A 85 3.20 -13.78 -0.96
N ASN A 86 3.44 -15.09 -0.99
CA ASN A 86 2.79 -16.03 -1.91
C ASN A 86 1.28 -15.87 -1.98
N SER A 87 0.74 -15.60 -3.18
CA SER A 87 -0.71 -15.49 -3.42
C SER A 87 -1.41 -14.44 -2.54
N SER A 88 -0.68 -13.46 -2.04
CA SER A 88 -1.24 -12.35 -1.27
C SER A 88 -1.82 -11.28 -2.19
N LEU A 89 -2.87 -10.60 -1.72
CA LEU A 89 -3.61 -9.59 -2.46
C LEU A 89 -3.56 -8.26 -1.72
N VAL A 90 -3.14 -7.21 -2.42
CA VAL A 90 -3.27 -5.82 -2.02
C VAL A 90 -4.30 -5.19 -2.94
N GLN A 91 -5.55 -5.05 -2.49
CA GLN A 91 -6.63 -4.68 -3.40
C GLN A 91 -7.59 -3.61 -2.88
N GLN A 92 -8.09 -2.76 -3.77
CA GLN A 92 -9.17 -1.82 -3.42
C GLN A 92 -8.82 -0.89 -2.26
N ASN A 93 -7.53 -0.62 -2.02
CA ASN A 93 -7.11 0.35 -1.02
C ASN A 93 -7.09 1.75 -1.63
N TRP A 94 -7.33 2.77 -0.81
CA TRP A 94 -7.13 4.17 -1.17
C TRP A 94 -5.94 4.73 -0.39
N VAL A 95 -4.88 5.12 -1.10
CA VAL A 95 -3.65 5.65 -0.50
C VAL A 95 -3.45 7.09 -0.96
N HIS A 96 -3.37 8.04 -0.03
CA HIS A 96 -3.28 9.46 -0.41
C HIS A 96 -2.45 10.33 0.55
N ASP A 97 -2.12 11.56 0.13
CA ASP A 97 -1.43 12.57 0.95
C ASP A 97 -0.09 12.09 1.56
N GLN A 98 0.84 11.67 0.70
CA GLN A 98 2.21 11.32 1.12
C GLN A 98 3.04 12.58 1.40
N GLY A 99 3.63 12.69 2.60
CA GLY A 99 4.43 13.86 2.98
C GLY A 99 5.78 14.00 2.24
N THR A 100 6.77 13.18 2.60
CA THR A 100 8.12 13.26 2.03
C THR A 100 8.23 12.61 0.64
N ARG A 101 9.09 13.18 -0.22
CA ARG A 101 9.10 12.98 -1.69
C ARG A 101 10.09 11.92 -2.24
N SER A 102 10.59 11.01 -1.41
CA SER A 102 11.61 10.00 -1.82
C SER A 102 11.06 8.80 -2.62
N THR A 103 10.06 8.10 -2.07
CA THR A 103 9.57 6.79 -2.50
C THR A 103 8.11 6.85 -2.94
N GLY A 104 7.47 5.70 -3.21
CA GLY A 104 6.09 5.65 -3.69
C GLY A 104 5.07 5.08 -2.70
N ALA A 105 3.80 5.29 -3.03
CA ALA A 105 2.66 4.85 -2.22
C ALA A 105 2.52 3.34 -2.11
N LEU A 106 2.42 2.66 -3.25
CA LEU A 106 2.43 1.20 -3.34
C LEU A 106 3.88 0.77 -3.53
N TYR A 107 4.42 0.11 -2.51
CA TYR A 107 5.85 -0.15 -2.44
C TYR A 107 6.11 -1.61 -2.06
N PRO A 108 6.12 -2.53 -3.03
CA PRO A 108 6.82 -3.79 -2.90
C PRO A 108 8.33 -3.50 -2.87
N ASP A 109 8.95 -3.68 -1.71
CA ASP A 109 10.38 -3.48 -1.48
C ASP A 109 11.15 -4.81 -1.61
N GLU A 110 12.45 -4.78 -1.36
CA GLU A 110 13.42 -5.83 -1.67
C GLU A 110 12.93 -7.27 -1.38
N GLY A 111 13.06 -8.15 -2.38
CA GLY A 111 12.64 -9.55 -2.28
C GLY A 111 11.12 -9.76 -2.32
N SER A 112 10.30 -8.71 -2.47
CA SER A 112 8.86 -8.86 -2.67
C SER A 112 8.57 -9.69 -3.90
N ALA A 113 7.74 -10.72 -3.72
CA ALA A 113 7.36 -11.61 -4.80
C ALA A 113 6.00 -12.29 -4.62
N TYR A 114 5.44 -12.74 -5.73
CA TYR A 114 4.25 -13.61 -5.81
C TYR A 114 2.96 -13.01 -5.25
N SER A 115 2.88 -11.69 -5.15
CA SER A 115 1.69 -10.95 -4.74
C SER A 115 1.05 -10.18 -5.90
N THR A 116 -0.20 -9.80 -5.72
CA THR A 116 -0.94 -8.99 -6.69
C THR A 116 -1.43 -7.70 -6.04
N PHE A 117 -1.13 -6.57 -6.69
CA PHE A 117 -1.65 -5.25 -6.37
C PHE A 117 -2.74 -4.90 -7.38
N ASP A 118 -4.00 -5.04 -6.98
CA ASP A 118 -5.15 -4.93 -7.88
C ASP A 118 -6.14 -3.83 -7.48
N SER A 119 -6.56 -2.99 -8.43
CA SER A 119 -7.67 -2.06 -8.21
C SER A 119 -7.46 -1.11 -7.01
N ASN A 120 -6.23 -0.69 -6.71
CA ASN A 120 -5.97 0.33 -5.68
C ASN A 120 -6.06 1.73 -6.29
N VAL A 121 -6.41 2.73 -5.47
CA VAL A 121 -6.46 4.13 -5.86
C VAL A 121 -5.37 4.89 -5.13
N VAL A 122 -4.54 5.62 -5.87
CA VAL A 122 -3.48 6.48 -5.32
C VAL A 122 -3.69 7.92 -5.75
N THR A 123 -3.81 8.85 -4.80
CA THR A 123 -4.06 10.27 -5.10
C THR A 123 -3.22 11.21 -4.25
N SER A 124 -3.01 12.45 -4.68
CA SER A 124 -2.35 13.49 -3.89
C SER A 124 -0.94 13.10 -3.42
N MET A 125 -0.11 12.57 -4.32
CA MET A 125 1.25 12.12 -3.96
C MET A 125 2.27 13.24 -3.83
N HIS A 126 1.86 14.50 -4.04
CA HIS A 126 2.70 15.70 -3.89
C HIS A 126 4.06 15.62 -4.59
N GLY A 127 4.11 15.01 -5.79
CA GLY A 127 5.32 14.80 -6.58
C GLY A 127 6.06 13.49 -6.29
N SER A 128 5.53 12.63 -5.42
CA SER A 128 6.01 11.27 -5.16
C SER A 128 5.45 10.28 -6.19
N LYS A 129 6.05 9.08 -6.23
CA LYS A 129 5.61 8.00 -7.12
C LYS A 129 4.31 7.37 -6.61
N TRP A 130 3.42 6.92 -7.48
CA TRP A 130 2.29 6.09 -7.05
C TRP A 130 2.71 4.62 -6.82
N LEU A 131 3.75 4.16 -7.54
CA LEU A 131 4.30 2.80 -7.46
C LEU A 131 5.84 2.85 -7.41
N HIS A 132 6.44 2.00 -6.57
CA HIS A 132 7.89 1.99 -6.34
C HIS A 132 8.45 0.58 -6.25
N LEU A 133 8.75 -0.05 -7.39
CA LEU A 133 9.57 -1.27 -7.44
C LEU A 133 10.95 -0.87 -7.97
N TRP A 134 11.97 -0.79 -7.12
CA TRP A 134 13.22 -0.08 -7.44
C TRP A 134 14.42 -0.99 -7.75
N THR A 135 14.24 -2.30 -7.64
CA THR A 135 15.33 -3.26 -7.79
C THR A 135 14.84 -4.57 -8.42
N SER A 136 15.72 -5.25 -9.13
CA SER A 136 15.42 -6.52 -9.82
C SER A 136 15.20 -7.71 -8.88
N SER A 137 15.55 -7.57 -7.58
CA SER A 137 15.22 -8.56 -6.56
C SER A 137 13.73 -8.58 -6.20
N ILE A 138 12.95 -7.57 -6.62
CA ILE A 138 11.49 -7.63 -6.61
C ILE A 138 11.08 -8.37 -7.87
N HIS A 139 10.30 -9.44 -7.74
CA HIS A 139 9.95 -10.26 -8.90
C HIS A 139 8.58 -10.92 -8.81
N ASP A 140 7.98 -11.26 -9.95
CA ASP A 140 6.69 -11.97 -10.00
C ASP A 140 5.56 -11.24 -9.23
N VAL A 141 5.60 -9.90 -9.16
CA VAL A 141 4.55 -9.07 -8.56
C VAL A 141 3.66 -8.51 -9.66
N THR A 142 2.36 -8.83 -9.63
CA THR A 142 1.42 -8.34 -10.65
C THR A 142 0.79 -7.02 -10.21
N ILE A 143 0.88 -5.98 -11.06
CA ILE A 143 0.29 -4.66 -10.81
C ILE A 143 -0.85 -4.43 -11.80
N SER A 144 -2.09 -4.63 -11.36
CA SER A 144 -3.27 -4.70 -12.24
C SER A 144 -4.36 -3.70 -11.87
N GLY A 145 -4.97 -3.04 -12.86
CA GLY A 145 -6.22 -2.29 -12.66
C GLY A 145 -6.15 -1.12 -11.67
N ASN A 146 -4.96 -0.65 -11.28
CA ASN A 146 -4.80 0.43 -10.30
C ASN A 146 -5.10 1.78 -10.94
N PHE A 147 -5.52 2.74 -10.12
CA PHE A 147 -5.81 4.12 -10.52
C PHE A 147 -4.85 5.08 -9.83
N ALA A 148 -4.27 6.02 -10.57
CA ALA A 148 -3.40 7.05 -9.99
C ALA A 148 -3.68 8.44 -10.60
N ASP A 149 -3.61 9.49 -9.79
CA ASP A 149 -3.69 10.88 -10.27
C ASP A 149 -2.35 11.46 -10.72
N THR A 150 -1.32 10.61 -10.79
CA THR A 150 0.02 10.94 -11.26
C THR A 150 0.56 9.80 -12.11
N GLY A 151 1.25 10.15 -13.20
CA GLY A 151 1.97 9.20 -14.02
C GLY A 151 3.35 8.82 -13.47
N TYR A 152 3.75 9.33 -12.30
CA TYR A 152 5.09 9.08 -11.76
C TYR A 152 5.16 7.71 -11.07
N TYR A 153 5.95 6.78 -11.63
CA TYR A 153 6.19 5.46 -11.07
C TYR A 153 7.62 4.98 -11.33
N GLN A 154 7.99 3.87 -10.68
CA GLN A 154 9.19 3.09 -10.98
C GLN A 154 8.84 1.60 -10.96
N ASN A 155 9.32 0.86 -11.96
CA ASN A 155 9.22 -0.59 -12.02
C ASN A 155 10.49 -1.19 -12.66
N ASP A 156 11.47 -1.44 -11.81
CA ASP A 156 12.74 -2.10 -12.15
C ASP A 156 12.74 -3.58 -11.73
N GLY A 157 11.56 -4.13 -11.41
CA GLY A 157 11.37 -5.51 -10.98
C GLY A 157 11.46 -6.52 -12.12
N THR A 158 11.73 -7.78 -11.77
CA THR A 158 11.82 -8.90 -12.72
C THR A 158 10.47 -9.59 -12.87
N ASN A 159 9.89 -9.64 -14.08
CA ASN A 159 8.57 -10.25 -14.29
C ASN A 159 7.45 -9.60 -13.43
N CYS A 160 7.45 -8.26 -13.33
CA CYS A 160 6.43 -7.51 -12.61
C CYS A 160 5.49 -6.79 -13.59
N PRO A 161 4.51 -7.48 -14.22
CA PRO A 161 3.70 -6.89 -15.28
C PRO A 161 2.78 -5.79 -14.73
N MET A 162 2.66 -4.71 -15.50
CA MET A 162 1.71 -3.62 -15.27
C MET A 162 0.56 -3.73 -16.27
N VAL A 163 -0.63 -4.14 -15.82
CA VAL A 163 -1.76 -4.49 -16.69
C VAL A 163 -2.94 -3.56 -16.41
N ASN A 164 -3.43 -2.85 -17.43
CA ASN A 164 -4.65 -2.03 -17.35
C ASN A 164 -4.70 -1.00 -16.20
N ASN A 165 -3.55 -0.48 -15.76
CA ASN A 165 -3.50 0.61 -14.79
C ASN A 165 -3.90 1.93 -15.47
N THR A 166 -4.68 2.77 -14.78
CA THR A 166 -5.23 4.02 -15.31
C THR A 166 -4.62 5.22 -14.59
N VAL A 167 -3.96 6.10 -15.34
CA VAL A 167 -3.60 7.43 -14.85
C VAL A 167 -4.71 8.40 -15.25
N PHE A 168 -5.19 9.21 -14.32
CA PHE A 168 -6.25 10.19 -14.56
C PHE A 168 -5.84 11.59 -14.10
N GLU A 169 -6.41 12.62 -14.70
CA GLU A 169 -6.13 14.02 -14.33
C GLU A 169 -7.00 14.45 -13.13
N PRO A 170 -6.52 15.36 -12.28
CA PRO A 170 -7.35 15.99 -11.25
C PRO A 170 -8.68 16.50 -11.82
N GLY A 171 -9.80 16.04 -11.26
CA GLY A 171 -11.15 16.38 -11.72
C GLY A 171 -11.79 15.41 -12.74
N SER A 172 -11.04 14.42 -13.24
CA SER A 172 -11.53 13.37 -14.16
C SER A 172 -11.55 11.96 -13.53
N LEU A 173 -11.83 11.90 -12.22
CA LEU A 173 -11.82 10.66 -11.44
C LEU A 173 -12.74 9.58 -12.06
N PRO A 174 -12.19 8.42 -12.48
CA PRO A 174 -12.99 7.31 -13.01
C PRO A 174 -14.03 6.81 -12.01
N ALA A 175 -15.17 6.32 -12.52
CA ALA A 175 -16.27 5.85 -11.67
C ALA A 175 -15.85 4.71 -10.73
N GLU A 176 -15.02 3.78 -11.22
CA GLU A 176 -14.52 2.67 -10.41
C GLU A 176 -13.56 3.14 -9.32
N ALA A 177 -12.66 4.07 -9.63
CA ALA A 177 -11.78 4.69 -8.64
C ALA A 177 -12.59 5.39 -7.54
N ARG A 178 -13.65 6.13 -7.91
CA ARG A 178 -14.57 6.74 -6.94
C ARG A 178 -15.23 5.70 -6.04
N ARG A 179 -15.72 4.60 -6.61
CA ARG A 179 -16.33 3.51 -5.84
C ARG A 179 -15.36 2.91 -4.82
N ILE A 180 -14.11 2.68 -5.21
CA ILE A 180 -13.05 2.19 -4.32
C ILE A 180 -12.78 3.20 -3.20
N MET A 181 -12.66 4.49 -3.51
CA MET A 181 -12.45 5.54 -2.50
C MET A 181 -13.61 5.61 -1.49
N ASP A 182 -14.85 5.47 -1.96
CA ASP A 182 -16.06 5.50 -1.11
C ASP A 182 -16.17 4.27 -0.20
N GLU A 183 -15.64 3.11 -0.63
CA GLU A 183 -15.64 1.85 0.13
C GLU A 183 -14.43 1.69 1.06
N ALA A 184 -13.35 2.42 0.81
CA ALA A 184 -12.11 2.34 1.56
C ALA A 184 -12.23 2.97 2.96
N GLY A 185 -11.51 2.39 3.92
CA GLY A 185 -11.48 2.85 5.29
C GLY A 185 -12.63 2.28 6.13
N VAL A 186 -12.89 2.91 7.26
CA VAL A 186 -13.87 2.43 8.22
C VAL A 186 -15.29 2.61 7.69
N SER A 187 -15.98 1.49 7.50
CA SER A 187 -17.39 1.50 7.09
C SER A 187 -18.30 2.08 8.18
N PRO A 188 -19.08 3.15 7.90
CA PRO A 188 -20.05 3.71 8.84
C PRO A 188 -21.15 2.73 9.26
N LEU A 189 -21.47 1.77 8.39
CA LEU A 189 -22.49 0.75 8.66
C LEU A 189 -22.00 -0.34 9.62
N ARG A 190 -20.68 -0.49 9.77
CA ARG A 190 -20.07 -1.57 10.56
C ARG A 190 -19.27 -1.07 11.77
N ASN A 191 -19.06 0.24 11.90
CA ASN A 191 -18.26 0.81 12.97
C ASN A 191 -18.86 2.12 13.51
N LYS A 192 -19.31 2.08 14.78
CA LYS A 192 -19.89 3.23 15.50
C LYS A 192 -18.95 4.45 15.60
N TRP A 193 -17.64 4.25 15.43
CA TRP A 193 -16.63 5.30 15.53
C TRP A 193 -16.30 5.96 14.18
N ALA A 194 -16.94 5.57 13.08
CA ALA A 194 -16.68 6.13 11.74
C ALA A 194 -16.91 7.66 11.64
N HIS A 195 -17.62 8.25 12.60
CA HIS A 195 -17.79 9.70 12.67
C HIS A 195 -16.49 10.45 13.06
N LEU A 196 -15.51 9.78 13.66
CA LEU A 196 -14.24 10.38 14.09
C LEU A 196 -13.23 10.60 12.97
N VAL A 197 -13.50 10.09 11.75
CA VAL A 197 -12.61 10.18 10.57
C VAL A 197 -13.09 11.17 9.51
N ARG A 198 -14.20 11.88 9.76
CA ARG A 198 -14.81 12.87 8.84
C ARG A 198 -14.60 14.33 9.29
N GLY A 199 -13.63 14.58 10.16
CA GLY A 199 -13.30 15.91 10.70
C GLY A 199 -12.15 16.57 9.95
#